data_AF-A0A198A1J3-F1
#
_entry.id   AF-A0A198A1J3-F1
#
_cell.length_a   1.000
_cell.length_b   1.000
_cell.length_c   1.000
_cell.angle_alpha   90.00
_cell.angle_beta   90.00
_cell.angle_gamma   90.00
#
_symmetry.space_group_name_H-M   'P 1'
#
loop_
_entity.id
_entity.type
_entity.pdbx_description
1 polymer ?
#
loop_
_entity_poly.entity_id
_entity_poly.type
_entity_poly.pdbx_seq_one_letter_code
_entity_poly.pdbx_strand_id
1 'polypeptide(L)' 'MPLYVYYIVFTVILIFGGAATFAIGLSNKNKEGNPGYDRQTKSIFTNLSLYYVIIFPLALIVLIVYIVKFVNE' A
#
# COMPACT_ATOMS: atom_id res chain seq x y z
N MET A 1 -25.42 5.78 2.56
CA MET A 1 -25.10 4.43 2.06
C MET A 1 -24.80 3.54 3.25
N PRO A 2 -25.11 2.24 3.20
CA PRO A 2 -24.77 1.36 4.30
C PRO A 2 -23.25 1.22 4.46
N LEU A 3 -22.80 1.06 5.71
CA LEU A 3 -21.39 1.07 6.11
C LEU A 3 -20.51 0.10 5.31
N TYR A 4 -21.05 -1.07 4.97
CA TYR A 4 -20.34 -2.07 4.17
C TYR A 4 -19.95 -1.57 2.77
N VAL A 5 -20.65 -0.59 2.21
CA VAL A 5 -20.32 0.00 0.90
C VAL A 5 -19.02 0.78 0.99
N TYR A 6 -18.80 1.52 2.09
CA TYR A 6 -17.55 2.24 2.30
C TYR A 6 -16.36 1.29 2.49
N TYR A 7 -16.55 0.17 3.19
CA TYR A 7 -15.53 -0.87 3.30
C TYR A 7 -15.17 -1.48 1.95
N ILE A 8 -16.17 -1.83 1.13
CA ILE A 8 -15.93 -2.38 -0.21
C ILE A 8 -15.16 -1.39 -1.08
N VAL A 9 -15.58 -0.12 -1.14
CA VAL A 9 -14.91 0.92 -1.94
C VAL A 9 -13.47 1.12 -1.46
N PHE A 10 -13.26 1.23 -0.15
CA PHE A 10 -11.93 1.40 0.43
C PHE A 10 -11.01 0.21 0.11
N THR A 11 -11.50 -1.02 0.28
CA THR A 11 -10.74 -2.24 -0.02
C THR A 11 -10.39 -2.33 -1.50
N VAL A 12 -11.31 -2.01 -2.41
CA VAL A 12 -11.06 -2.01 -3.86
C VAL A 12 -9.95 -1.01 -4.21
N ILE A 13 -10.01 0.22 -3.68
CA ILE A 13 -8.98 1.24 -3.90
C ILE A 13 -7.62 0.76 -3.38
N LEU A 14 -7.57 0.17 -2.18
CA LEU A 14 -6.34 -0.37 -1.59
C LEU A 14 -5.71 -1.47 -2.45
N ILE A 15 -6.53 -2.44 -2.90
CA ILE A 15 -6.05 -3.56 -3.72
C ILE A 15 -5.54 -3.03 -5.07
N PHE A 16 -6.29 -2.15 -5.73
CA PHE A 16 -5.87 -1.59 -7.02
C PHE A 16 -4.59 -0.76 -6.91
N GLY A 17 -4.51 0.12 -5.91
CA GLY A 17 -3.32 0.95 -5.67
C GLY A 17 -2.09 0.10 -5.34
N GLY A 18 -2.25 -0.91 -4.49
CA GLY A 18 -1.19 -1.86 -4.16
C GLY A 18 -0.72 -2.64 -5.39
N ALA A 19 -1.64 -3.27 -6.11
CA ALA A 19 -1.34 -4.05 -7.31
C ALA A 19 -0.64 -3.21 -8.39
N ALA A 20 -1.12 -1.99 -8.64
CA ALA A 20 -0.49 -1.07 -9.60
C ALA A 20 0.94 -0.70 -9.17
N THR A 21 1.15 -0.41 -7.88
CA THR A 21 2.49 -0.09 -7.34
C THR A 21 3.47 -1.25 -7.54
N PHE A 22 3.04 -2.48 -7.24
CA PHE A 22 3.86 -3.67 -7.47
C PHE A 22 4.11 -3.92 -8.97
N ALA A 23 3.08 -3.78 -9.81
CA ALA A 23 3.20 -4.00 -11.25
C ALA A 23 4.17 -3.03 -11.91
N ILE A 24 4.13 -1.75 -11.54
CA ILE A 24 5.07 -0.73 -12.04
C ILE A 24 6.48 -1.00 -11.50
N GLY A 25 6.58 -1.28 -10.19
CA GLY A 25 7.85 -1.58 -9.53
C GLY A 25 8.57 -2.81 -10.11
N LEU A 26 7.83 -3.82 -10.57
CA LEU A 26 8.41 -5.03 -11.16
C LEU A 26 8.51 -4.99 -12.69
N SER A 27 7.98 -3.96 -13.36
CA SER A 27 7.90 -3.94 -14.82
C SER A 27 9.28 -3.90 -15.46
N ASN A 28 9.45 -4.65 -16.56
CA ASN A 28 10.69 -4.67 -17.34
C ASN A 28 11.04 -3.28 -17.88
N LYS A 29 10.05 -2.44 -18.18
CA LYS A 29 10.23 -1.06 -18.61
C LYS A 29 10.96 -0.20 -17.57
N ASN A 30 10.77 -0.50 -16.29
CA ASN A 30 11.47 0.15 -15.17
C ASN A 30 12.90 -0.38 -15.02
N LYS A 31 13.14 -1.65 -15.37
CA LYS A 31 14.46 -2.31 -15.35
C LYS A 31 15.33 -1.87 -16.53
N GLU A 32 14.75 -1.79 -17.73
CA GLU A 32 15.44 -1.47 -18.99
C GLU A 32 15.94 -0.03 -19.03
N GLY A 33 15.23 0.91 -18.39
CA GLY A 33 15.64 2.32 -18.29
C GLY A 33 16.80 2.60 -17.34
N ASN A 34 17.21 1.62 -16.51
CA ASN A 34 18.30 1.76 -15.55
C ASN A 34 19.15 0.48 -15.51
N PRO A 35 20.32 0.44 -16.18
CA PRO A 35 21.22 -0.73 -16.17
C PRO A 35 21.71 -1.15 -14.77
N GLY A 36 21.64 -0.25 -13.79
CA GLY A 36 21.95 -0.52 -12.38
C GLY A 36 20.72 -0.87 -11.54
N TYR A 37 19.54 -1.02 -12.16
CA TYR A 37 18.27 -1.22 -11.50
C TYR A 37 18.36 -2.39 -10.52
N ASP A 38 18.62 -3.62 -10.96
CA ASP A 38 18.64 -4.79 -10.08
C ASP A 38 19.60 -4.67 -8.87
N ARG A 39 20.70 -3.93 -9.01
CA ARG A 39 21.64 -3.67 -7.92
C ARG A 39 21.09 -2.65 -6.91
N GLN A 40 20.30 -1.68 -7.36
CA GLN A 40 19.64 -0.69 -6.51
C GLN A 40 18.25 -1.13 -6.03
N THR A 41 17.54 -2.00 -6.77
CA THR A 41 16.21 -2.52 -6.47
C THR A 41 16.17 -3.16 -5.11
N LYS A 42 17.22 -3.89 -4.72
CA LYS A 42 17.31 -4.49 -3.39
C LYS A 42 17.31 -3.42 -2.28
N SER A 43 18.04 -2.33 -2.47
CA SER A 43 18.08 -1.20 -1.50
C SER A 43 16.79 -0.38 -1.55
N ILE A 44 16.25 -0.11 -2.73
CA ILE A 44 15.00 0.63 -2.93
C ILE A 44 13.82 -0.15 -2.30
N PHE A 45 13.69 -1.45 -2.58
CA PHE A 45 12.65 -2.29 -1.97
C PHE A 45 12.82 -2.42 -0.46
N THR A 46 14.06 -2.50 0.04
CA THR A 46 14.30 -2.54 1.50
C THR A 46 13.86 -1.23 2.16
N ASN A 47 14.21 -0.09 1.57
CA ASN A 47 13.79 1.22 2.06
C ASN A 47 12.26 1.40 1.95
N LEU A 48 11.65 1.02 0.83
CA LEU A 48 10.19 1.04 0.67
C LEU A 48 9.51 0.15 1.70
N SER A 49 10.04 -1.06 1.93
CA SER A 49 9.48 -2.00 2.90
C SER A 49 9.56 -1.47 4.33
N LEU A 50 10.61 -0.73 4.69
CA LEU A 50 10.70 -0.04 5.98
C LEU A 50 9.60 1.02 6.15
N TYR A 51 9.33 1.81 5.11
CA TYR A 51 8.20 2.74 5.14
C TYR A 51 6.86 2.02 5.28
N TYR A 52 6.66 0.91 4.56
CA TYR A 52 5.43 0.11 4.68
C TYR A 52 5.29 -0.53 6.07
N VAL A 53 6.37 -1.02 6.68
CA VAL A 53 6.35 -1.61 8.04
C VAL A 53 5.93 -0.59 9.10
N ILE A 54 6.15 0.71 8.88
CA ILE A 54 5.74 1.76 9.82
C ILE A 54 4.34 2.29 9.49
N ILE A 55 4.07 2.59 8.22
CA ILE A 55 2.82 3.21 7.77
C ILE A 55 1.65 2.22 7.87
N PHE A 56 1.87 0.94 7.56
CA PHE A 56 0.81 -0.07 7.59
C PHE A 56 0.20 -0.26 8.99
N PRO A 57 0.96 -0.47 10.09
CA PRO A 57 0.39 -0.53 11.42
C PRO A 57 -0.23 0.79 11.88
N LEU A 58 0.34 1.96 11.50
CA LEU A 58 -0.30 3.25 11.78
C LEU A 58 -1.68 3.38 11.11
N ALA A 59 -1.79 2.97 9.85
CA ALA A 59 -3.06 2.97 9.13
C ALA A 59 -4.09 2.03 9.79
N LEU A 60 -3.66 0.85 10.25
CA LEU A 60 -4.52 -0.06 11.00
C LEU A 60 -4.98 0.53 12.34
N ILE A 61 -4.08 1.20 13.08
CA ILE A 61 -4.44 1.88 14.34
C ILE A 61 -5.50 2.95 14.09
N VAL A 62 -5.32 3.80 13.07
CA VAL A 62 -6.29 4.84 12.70
C VAL A 62 -7.64 4.22 12.34
N LEU A 63 -7.64 3.14 11.56
CA LEU A 63 -8.86 2.42 11.20
C LEU A 63 -9.58 1.85 12.42
N ILE A 64 -8.84 1.20 13.34
CA ILE A 64 -9.40 0.65 14.58
C ILE A 64 -10.01 1.77 15.43
N VAL A 65 -9.29 2.87 15.62
CA VAL A 65 -9.78 4.04 16.37
C VAL A 65 -11.05 4.60 15.74
N TYR A 66 -11.10 4.69 14.41
CA TYR A 66 -12.27 5.16 13.69
C TYR A 66 -13.50 4.25 13.95
N ILE A 67 -13.32 2.94 13.85
CA ILE A 67 -14.40 1.97 14.09
C ILE A 67 -14.88 2.05 15.54
N VAL A 68 -13.95 2.04 16.51
CA VAL A 68 -14.31 2.05 17.93
C VAL A 68 -15.03 3.33 18.33
N LYS A 69 -14.59 4.50 17.84
CA LYS A 69 -15.15 5.79 18.26
C LYS A 69 -16.36 6.27 17.48
N PHE A 70 -16.49 5.92 16.21
CA PHE A 70 -17.49 6.56 15.32
C PHE A 70 -18.49 5.58 14.71
N VAL A 71 -18.27 4.27 14.85
CA VAL A 71 -19.16 3.25 14.30
C VAL A 71 -19.88 2.46 15.39
N ASN A 72 -19.25 2.27 16.55
CA ASN A 72 -19.81 1.53 17.68
C ASN A 72 -20.56 2.41 18.71
N GLU A 73 -20.56 3.73 18.52
CA GLU A 73 -21.44 4.68 19.24
C GLU A 73 -22.72 4.93 18.43
#